data_AF-A0A2G4T4F3-F1
#
_entry.id   AF-A0A2G4T4F3-F1
#
_cell.length_a   1.000
_cell.length_b   1.000
_cell.length_c   1.000
_cell.angle_alpha   90.00
_cell.angle_beta   90.00
_cell.angle_gamma   90.00
#
_symmetry.space_group_name_H-M   'P 1'
#
loop_
_entity.id
_entity.type
_entity.pdbx_description
1 polymer ?
#
loop_
_entity_poly.entity_id
_entity_poly.type
_entity_poly.pdbx_seq_one_letter_code
_entity_poly.pdbx_strand_id
1 'polypeptide(L)'
;FVKGFILGQLSVIIVMILVLRYLFTEDVKRVKKVIRYIPSRPSSNTVPSVASAAAALPNDHVTLKTYYDVIHHPPESTDWLNVLLAQVILQYRQDANINNRLSRSLDRVLNGGVLPSFVGPIHVTELNLGQEFPIFSRARIRPSDEVGSMRAEIDFEYNDQVTLGIETQLILNWPRQAFAVLPVSLVLSVARFSGTLTIELMNPPETTTKPKIPIERYIAISSYSDFILDLQVQSLIGSKTKLEDIPKLTDLIQTKLRNMYIDKLVYPQFLKVKVPN
;
A
#
# COMPACT_ATOMS: atom_id res chain seq x y z
N PHE A 1 -6.55 -32.96 -13.85
CA PHE A 1 -5.45 -32.86 -12.85
C PHE A 1 -4.47 -31.72 -13.11
N VAL A 2 -4.10 -31.40 -14.37
CA VAL A 2 -3.18 -30.29 -14.69
C VAL A 2 -3.79 -28.88 -14.54
N LYS A 3 -5.13 -28.75 -14.53
CA LYS A 3 -5.83 -27.44 -14.41
C LYS A 3 -5.96 -26.90 -12.97
N GLY A 4 -5.74 -27.74 -11.94
CA GLY A 4 -5.75 -27.31 -10.53
C GLY A 4 -4.39 -26.84 -10.03
N PHE A 5 -3.31 -27.25 -10.69
CA PHE A 5 -1.93 -26.90 -10.33
C PHE A 5 -1.54 -25.48 -10.81
N ILE A 6 -2.16 -25.00 -11.89
CA ILE A 6 -1.90 -23.68 -12.48
C ILE A 6 -2.60 -22.54 -11.71
N LEU A 7 -3.69 -22.83 -10.99
CA LEU A 7 -4.43 -21.81 -10.23
C LEU A 7 -3.73 -21.41 -8.92
N GLY A 8 -2.98 -22.35 -8.32
CA GLY A 8 -2.17 -22.10 -7.12
C GLY A 8 -0.87 -21.33 -7.38
N GLN A 9 -0.29 -21.47 -8.58
CA GLN A 9 0.91 -20.71 -8.98
C GLN A 9 0.60 -19.28 -9.48
N LEU A 10 -0.64 -19.01 -9.89
CA LEU A 10 -1.06 -17.66 -10.32
C LEU A 10 -1.58 -16.80 -9.16
N SER A 11 -2.19 -17.37 -8.11
CA SER A 11 -2.79 -16.56 -7.05
C SER A 11 -1.74 -15.83 -6.19
N VAL A 12 -0.59 -16.45 -5.94
CA VAL A 12 0.47 -15.87 -5.10
C VAL A 12 1.26 -14.80 -5.86
N ILE A 13 1.56 -15.03 -7.14
CA ILE A 13 2.16 -14.02 -8.02
C ILE A 13 1.18 -12.87 -8.23
N ILE A 14 -0.12 -13.11 -8.36
CA ILE A 14 -1.14 -12.06 -8.44
C ILE A 14 -1.30 -11.32 -7.12
N VAL A 15 -1.20 -11.97 -5.96
CA VAL A 15 -1.28 -11.30 -4.65
C VAL A 15 -0.03 -10.47 -4.39
N MET A 16 1.16 -10.93 -4.76
CA MET A 16 2.39 -10.17 -4.55
C MET A 16 2.66 -9.12 -5.62
N ILE A 17 2.27 -9.39 -6.87
CA ILE A 17 2.17 -8.35 -7.90
C ILE A 17 1.02 -7.42 -7.56
N LEU A 18 -0.11 -7.83 -6.99
CA LEU A 18 -1.12 -6.89 -6.51
C LEU A 18 -0.54 -6.08 -5.37
N VAL A 19 0.09 -6.65 -4.34
CA VAL A 19 0.66 -5.87 -3.23
C VAL A 19 1.76 -4.93 -3.71
N LEU A 20 2.67 -5.36 -4.60
CA LEU A 20 3.73 -4.49 -5.14
C LEU A 20 3.26 -3.55 -6.26
N ARG A 21 2.30 -3.93 -7.10
CA ARG A 21 1.69 -3.06 -8.13
C ARG A 21 0.69 -2.10 -7.52
N TYR A 22 0.08 -2.48 -6.41
CA TYR A 22 -0.76 -1.62 -5.60
C TYR A 22 0.10 -0.66 -4.76
N LEU A 23 1.27 -1.12 -4.30
CA LEU A 23 2.24 -0.27 -3.60
C LEU A 23 3.11 0.57 -4.57
N PHE A 24 3.25 0.23 -5.86
CA PHE A 24 4.14 0.95 -6.81
C PHE A 24 3.63 1.21 -8.26
N THR A 25 2.50 0.68 -8.76
CA THR A 25 2.16 0.71 -10.22
C THR A 25 0.70 0.79 -10.68
N GLU A 26 -0.07 1.72 -10.12
CA GLU A 26 -1.18 2.30 -10.91
C GLU A 26 -1.08 3.81 -11.03
N ASP A 27 -0.95 4.23 -12.28
CA ASP A 27 -0.64 5.58 -12.71
C ASP A 27 -1.73 6.60 -12.41
N VAL A 28 -1.28 7.85 -12.47
CA VAL A 28 -2.01 9.08 -12.30
C VAL A 28 -3.00 9.28 -13.45
N LYS A 29 -4.30 9.18 -13.19
CA LYS A 29 -5.31 9.93 -13.96
C LYS A 29 -6.37 10.54 -13.05
N ARG A 30 -6.00 11.66 -12.42
CA ARG A 30 -6.72 12.95 -12.37
C ARG A 30 -6.16 13.77 -11.21
N VAL A 31 -5.22 14.67 -11.51
CA VAL A 31 -4.99 15.83 -10.64
C VAL A 31 -6.22 16.73 -10.78
N LYS A 32 -7.26 16.49 -9.97
CA LYS A 32 -8.15 17.58 -9.58
C LYS A 32 -7.59 18.16 -8.29
N LYS A 33 -7.23 19.43 -8.38
CA LYS A 33 -6.75 20.30 -7.31
C LYS A 33 -7.74 20.23 -6.14
N VAL A 34 -7.52 19.33 -5.17
CA VAL A 34 -8.25 19.32 -3.90
C VAL A 34 -7.28 19.84 -2.85
N ILE A 35 -7.65 20.98 -2.29
CA ILE A 35 -6.99 21.62 -1.16
C ILE A 35 -6.76 20.56 -0.07
N ARG A 36 -5.51 20.39 0.36
CA ARG A 36 -5.08 19.39 1.35
C ARG A 36 -5.84 19.59 2.67
N TYR A 37 -6.90 18.83 2.86
CA TYR A 37 -7.34 18.38 4.16
C TYR A 37 -6.96 16.91 4.24
N ILE A 38 -5.89 16.59 4.96
CA ILE A 38 -5.58 15.20 5.33
C ILE A 38 -6.48 14.91 6.51
N PRO A 39 -7.56 14.11 6.38
CA PRO A 39 -8.34 13.74 7.54
C PRO A 39 -7.41 12.97 8.47
N SER A 40 -7.17 13.50 9.66
CA SER A 40 -6.66 12.71 10.77
C SER A 40 -7.69 11.61 11.06
N ARG A 41 -7.20 10.44 11.47
CA ARG A 41 -7.99 9.30 11.96
C ARG A 41 -9.33 9.77 12.52
N PRO A 42 -10.49 9.29 12.00
CA PRO A 42 -11.79 9.74 12.47
C PRO A 42 -11.82 9.63 13.99
N SER A 43 -12.00 10.78 14.64
CA SER A 43 -11.83 10.92 16.08
C SER A 43 -12.79 10.00 16.82
N SER A 44 -12.23 9.01 17.53
CA SER A 44 -12.99 8.04 18.33
C SER A 44 -13.55 8.60 19.64
N ASN A 45 -13.57 9.93 19.82
CA ASN A 45 -13.87 10.58 21.10
C ASN A 45 -15.14 11.44 21.11
N THR A 46 -16.06 11.21 20.17
CA THR A 46 -17.46 11.56 20.43
C THR A 46 -18.06 10.43 21.25
N VAL A 47 -18.18 10.65 22.56
CA VAL A 47 -19.15 9.93 23.39
C VAL A 47 -20.48 10.01 22.62
N PRO A 48 -21.09 8.89 22.21
CA PRO A 48 -22.39 8.96 21.57
C PRO A 48 -23.33 9.64 22.55
N SER A 49 -23.88 10.80 22.16
CA SER A 49 -25.08 11.29 22.82
C SER A 49 -26.07 10.14 22.84
N VAL A 50 -26.60 9.81 24.01
CA VAL A 50 -27.54 8.69 24.23
C VAL A 50 -28.74 8.76 23.27
N ALA A 51 -28.99 9.91 22.64
CA ALA A 51 -30.00 10.10 21.60
C ALA A 51 -29.64 9.56 20.19
N SER A 52 -28.36 9.32 19.85
CA SER A 52 -27.97 8.76 18.54
C SER A 52 -27.75 7.25 18.55
N ALA A 53 -27.77 6.61 19.73
CA ALA A 53 -27.68 5.15 19.87
C ALA A 53 -28.98 4.42 19.49
N ALA A 54 -30.07 5.16 19.26
CA ALA A 54 -31.39 4.61 18.97
C ALA A 54 -31.76 4.58 17.47
N ALA A 55 -30.87 5.03 16.57
CA ALA A 55 -31.01 4.73 15.15
C ALA A 55 -30.55 3.30 14.94
N ALA A 56 -31.49 2.36 15.01
CA ALA A 56 -31.29 0.91 14.88
C ALA A 56 -30.20 0.60 13.84
N LEU A 57 -29.08 0.02 14.29
CA LEU A 57 -27.99 -0.40 13.41
C LEU A 57 -28.55 -1.52 12.51
N PRO A 58 -28.64 -1.32 11.18
CA PRO A 58 -29.18 -2.32 10.26
C PRO A 58 -28.46 -3.68 10.29
N ASN A 59 -27.25 -3.72 10.86
CA ASN A 59 -26.41 -4.91 11.02
C ASN A 59 -26.32 -5.47 12.44
N ASP A 60 -27.20 -5.05 13.37
CA ASP A 60 -27.31 -5.68 14.70
C ASP A 60 -27.49 -7.20 14.60
N HIS A 61 -28.21 -7.67 13.58
CA HIS A 61 -28.35 -9.10 13.34
C HIS A 61 -27.02 -9.81 13.07
N VAL A 62 -26.08 -9.17 12.35
CA VAL A 62 -24.78 -9.77 12.05
C VAL A 62 -23.95 -9.84 13.33
N THR A 63 -23.80 -8.71 14.04
CA THR A 63 -23.02 -8.63 15.27
C THR A 63 -23.57 -9.52 16.37
N LEU A 64 -24.90 -9.57 16.54
CA LEU A 64 -25.57 -10.47 17.48
C LEU A 64 -25.34 -11.95 17.13
N LYS A 65 -25.42 -12.32 15.85
CA LYS A 65 -25.23 -13.72 15.41
C LYS A 65 -23.77 -14.14 15.37
N THR A 66 -22.85 -13.20 15.21
CA THR A 66 -21.40 -13.45 15.31
C THR A 66 -20.89 -13.27 16.74
N TYR A 67 -21.76 -12.96 17.72
CA TYR A 67 -21.41 -12.72 19.12
C TYR A 67 -20.35 -11.63 19.30
N TYR A 68 -20.35 -10.63 18.42
CA TYR A 68 -19.34 -9.57 18.40
C TYR A 68 -19.92 -8.26 18.93
N ASP A 69 -19.50 -7.83 20.12
CA ASP A 69 -19.83 -6.51 20.65
C ASP A 69 -18.86 -5.45 20.10
N VAL A 70 -19.32 -4.64 19.14
CA VAL A 70 -18.50 -3.59 18.49
C VAL A 70 -17.91 -2.58 19.49
N ILE A 71 -18.51 -2.41 20.67
CA ILE A 71 -18.08 -1.45 21.68
C ILE A 71 -17.03 -2.07 22.60
N HIS A 72 -17.31 -3.25 23.16
CA HIS A 72 -16.51 -3.83 24.23
C HIS A 72 -15.61 -5.01 23.82
N HIS A 73 -15.71 -5.50 22.58
CA HIS A 73 -14.90 -6.63 22.15
C HIS A 73 -13.41 -6.25 22.16
N PRO A 74 -12.54 -7.02 22.85
CA PRO A 74 -11.12 -6.75 22.86
C PRO A 74 -10.52 -6.97 21.47
N PRO A 75 -9.39 -6.32 21.13
CA PRO A 75 -8.70 -6.60 19.88
C PRO A 75 -8.24 -8.06 19.80
N GLU A 76 -8.42 -8.68 18.63
CA GLU A 76 -8.11 -10.08 18.37
C GLU A 76 -6.68 -10.27 17.87
N SER A 77 -6.12 -11.44 18.18
CA SER A 77 -4.85 -11.91 17.63
C SER A 77 -5.03 -12.38 16.18
N THR A 78 -4.04 -12.08 15.33
CA THR A 78 -4.01 -12.52 13.93
C THR A 78 -2.82 -13.44 13.65
N ASP A 79 -2.37 -14.20 14.64
CA ASP A 79 -1.15 -15.02 14.57
C ASP A 79 -1.21 -16.09 13.49
N TRP A 80 -2.35 -16.76 13.34
CA TRP A 80 -2.55 -17.74 12.27
C TRP A 80 -2.41 -17.11 10.88
N LEU A 81 -2.89 -15.88 10.70
CA LEU A 81 -2.78 -15.12 9.45
C LEU A 81 -1.32 -14.74 9.20
N ASN A 82 -0.60 -14.32 10.25
CA ASN A 82 0.82 -14.00 10.17
C ASN A 82 1.63 -15.21 9.66
N VAL A 83 1.37 -16.40 10.21
CA VAL A 83 2.05 -17.64 9.79
C VAL A 83 1.77 -17.96 8.32
N LEU A 84 0.51 -17.89 7.89
CA LEU A 84 0.15 -18.19 6.50
C LEU A 84 0.73 -17.15 5.52
N LEU A 85 0.67 -15.86 5.87
CA LEU A 85 1.27 -14.81 5.05
C LEU A 85 2.79 -14.95 4.99
N ALA A 86 3.44 -15.29 6.10
CA ALA A 86 4.88 -15.55 6.13
C ALA A 86 5.25 -16.72 5.20
N GLN A 87 4.48 -17.81 5.21
CA GLN A 87 4.69 -18.94 4.29
C GLN A 87 4.60 -18.51 2.82
N VAL A 88 3.60 -17.70 2.47
CA VAL A 88 3.41 -17.19 1.11
C VAL A 88 4.57 -16.27 0.70
N ILE A 89 4.99 -15.36 1.58
CA ILE A 89 6.12 -14.45 1.33
C ILE A 89 7.43 -15.24 1.19
N LEU A 90 7.63 -16.27 2.01
CA LEU A 90 8.84 -17.11 1.95
C LEU A 90 8.95 -17.85 0.62
N GLN A 91 7.86 -18.48 0.17
CA GLN A 91 7.82 -19.14 -1.14
C GLN A 91 8.17 -18.16 -2.26
N TYR A 92 7.62 -16.95 -2.18
CA TYR A 92 7.91 -15.93 -3.17
C TYR A 92 9.38 -15.49 -3.15
N ARG A 93 9.97 -15.26 -1.96
CA ARG A 93 11.39 -14.87 -1.84
C ARG A 93 12.31 -15.92 -2.49
N GLN A 94 11.98 -17.21 -2.35
CA GLN A 94 12.71 -18.30 -2.99
C GLN A 94 12.57 -18.25 -4.52
N ASP A 95 11.35 -18.07 -5.03
CA ASP A 95 11.08 -17.98 -6.48
C ASP A 95 11.71 -16.74 -7.13
N ALA A 96 11.74 -15.63 -6.40
CA ALA A 96 12.32 -14.35 -6.81
C ALA A 96 13.82 -14.46 -7.08
N ASN A 97 14.54 -15.08 -6.15
CA ASN A 97 15.99 -15.24 -6.19
C ASN A 97 16.45 -16.06 -7.40
N ILE A 98 15.61 -16.99 -7.87
CA ILE A 98 15.93 -17.88 -9.00
C ILE A 98 15.75 -17.19 -10.36
N ASN A 99 14.84 -16.22 -10.48
CA ASN A 99 14.29 -15.88 -11.79
C ASN A 99 14.67 -14.50 -12.37
N ASN A 100 15.30 -13.60 -11.59
CA ASN A 100 15.54 -12.18 -11.99
C ASN A 100 14.31 -11.53 -12.67
N ARG A 101 13.10 -12.05 -12.39
CA ARG A 101 11.85 -11.57 -12.99
C ARG A 101 11.38 -10.31 -12.28
N LEU A 102 11.74 -10.18 -11.01
CA LEU A 102 11.33 -9.05 -10.18
C LEU A 102 12.08 -7.78 -10.54
N SER A 103 13.40 -7.84 -10.69
CA SER A 103 14.20 -6.72 -11.17
C SER A 103 13.68 -6.20 -12.51
N ARG A 104 13.45 -7.10 -13.49
CA ARG A 104 12.86 -6.70 -14.79
C ARG A 104 11.45 -6.15 -14.68
N SER A 105 10.63 -6.65 -13.75
CA SER A 105 9.30 -6.10 -13.52
C SER A 105 9.38 -4.71 -12.89
N LEU A 106 10.26 -4.54 -11.89
CA LEU A 106 10.54 -3.26 -11.23
C LEU A 106 11.10 -2.24 -12.22
N ASP A 107 11.98 -2.63 -13.14
CA ASP A 107 12.44 -1.77 -14.23
C ASP A 107 11.28 -1.23 -15.05
N ARG A 108 10.37 -2.11 -15.49
CA ARG A 108 9.19 -1.69 -16.28
C ARG A 108 8.26 -0.79 -15.48
N VAL A 109 8.10 -1.08 -14.20
CA VAL A 109 7.27 -0.31 -13.26
C VAL A 109 7.85 1.09 -13.08
N LEU A 110 9.15 1.19 -12.80
CA LEU A 110 9.84 2.45 -12.52
C LEU A 110 9.95 3.35 -13.76
N ASN A 111 10.10 2.76 -14.94
CA ASN A 111 10.14 3.50 -16.22
C ASN A 111 8.77 3.67 -16.90
N GLY A 112 7.70 3.10 -16.34
CA GLY A 112 6.38 3.10 -16.98
C GLY A 112 5.63 4.44 -16.90
N GLY A 113 6.06 5.35 -16.01
CA GLY A 113 5.44 6.66 -15.77
C GLY A 113 6.20 7.83 -16.39
N VAL A 114 5.72 9.05 -16.13
CA VAL A 114 6.43 10.29 -16.54
C VAL A 114 7.59 10.55 -15.59
N LEU A 115 8.80 10.25 -16.05
CA LEU A 115 10.05 10.60 -15.36
C LEU A 115 10.25 12.12 -15.42
N PRO A 116 10.75 12.77 -14.35
CA PRO A 116 11.12 14.18 -14.40
C PRO A 116 12.20 14.43 -15.47
N SER A 117 12.22 15.63 -16.07
CA SER A 117 13.16 15.98 -17.16
C SER A 117 14.64 15.95 -16.75
N PHE A 118 14.94 15.88 -15.46
CA PHE A 118 16.30 15.76 -14.92
C PHE A 118 16.69 14.31 -14.57
N VAL A 119 15.80 13.32 -14.75
CA VAL A 119 16.07 11.90 -14.47
C VAL A 119 15.95 11.10 -15.76
N GLY A 120 17.00 10.36 -16.10
CA GLY A 120 17.04 9.42 -17.21
C GLY A 120 16.37 8.09 -16.87
N PRO A 121 16.57 7.04 -17.69
CA PRO A 121 16.02 5.73 -17.41
C PRO A 121 16.54 5.18 -16.07
N ILE A 122 15.69 4.42 -15.39
CA ILE A 122 15.94 3.82 -14.09
C ILE A 122 16.22 2.33 -14.29
N HIS A 123 17.37 1.84 -13.85
CA HIS A 123 17.75 0.42 -13.94
C HIS A 123 17.93 -0.16 -12.55
N VAL A 124 17.25 -1.25 -12.24
CA VAL A 124 17.36 -1.97 -10.99
C VAL A 124 18.59 -2.87 -11.04
N THR A 125 19.58 -2.54 -10.22
CA THR A 125 20.83 -3.30 -10.13
C THR A 125 20.76 -4.43 -9.12
N GLU A 126 20.16 -4.16 -7.97
CA GLU A 126 20.09 -5.09 -6.84
C GLU A 126 18.74 -4.99 -6.13
N LEU A 127 18.24 -6.12 -5.65
CA LEU A 127 17.01 -6.19 -4.87
C LEU A 127 17.19 -7.16 -3.71
N ASN A 128 17.10 -6.66 -2.49
CA ASN A 128 17.01 -7.44 -1.27
C ASN A 128 15.62 -7.28 -0.67
N LEU A 129 14.89 -8.40 -0.53
CA LEU A 129 13.53 -8.44 -0.01
C LEU A 129 13.47 -8.61 1.53
N GLY A 130 14.61 -8.61 2.22
CA GLY A 130 14.69 -8.82 3.65
C GLY A 130 14.47 -10.28 4.07
N GLN A 131 14.45 -10.53 5.39
CA GLN A 131 14.27 -11.86 5.99
C GLN A 131 13.08 -11.94 6.95
N GLU A 132 12.66 -10.82 7.51
CA GLU A 132 11.53 -10.74 8.45
C GLU A 132 10.19 -10.70 7.70
N PHE A 133 9.09 -10.82 8.44
CA PHE A 133 7.74 -10.84 7.89
C PHE A 133 6.88 -9.74 8.51
N PRO A 134 5.88 -9.21 7.77
CA PRO A 134 4.93 -8.28 8.34
C PRO A 134 4.08 -8.97 9.40
N ILE A 135 3.95 -8.33 10.55
CA ILE A 135 3.14 -8.79 11.68
C ILE A 135 1.85 -7.99 11.72
N PHE A 136 0.72 -8.67 11.57
CA PHE A 136 -0.60 -8.10 11.81
C PHE A 136 -1.00 -8.37 13.24
N SER A 137 -1.70 -7.42 13.87
CA SER A 137 -2.19 -7.57 15.23
C SER A 137 -3.40 -6.66 15.51
N ARG A 138 -4.02 -6.89 16.68
CA ARG A 138 -5.11 -6.05 17.23
C ARG A 138 -6.26 -5.82 16.27
N ALA A 139 -6.67 -6.88 15.56
CA ALA A 139 -7.81 -6.82 14.67
C ALA A 139 -9.09 -6.48 15.47
N ARG A 140 -9.91 -5.56 14.98
CA ARG A 140 -11.15 -5.19 15.64
C ARG A 140 -12.19 -4.68 14.65
N ILE A 141 -13.46 -4.92 14.93
CA ILE A 141 -14.56 -4.31 14.17
C ILE A 141 -14.90 -2.95 14.76
N ARG A 142 -15.11 -1.97 13.88
CA ARG A 142 -15.57 -0.62 14.20
C ARG A 142 -16.74 -0.23 13.29
N PRO A 143 -17.64 0.64 13.73
CA PRO A 143 -18.64 1.22 12.84
C PRO A 143 -17.93 2.00 11.73
N SER A 144 -18.46 1.93 10.52
CA SER A 144 -18.00 2.75 9.40
C SER A 144 -18.69 4.13 9.42
N ASP A 145 -18.22 5.02 8.55
CA ASP A 145 -18.85 6.33 8.30
C ASP A 145 -20.18 6.16 7.55
N GLU A 146 -20.33 5.08 6.78
CA GLU A 146 -21.59 4.73 6.10
C GLU A 146 -22.56 4.09 7.10
N VAL A 147 -23.79 4.63 7.16
CA VAL A 147 -24.80 4.20 8.12
C VAL A 147 -25.10 2.71 7.96
N GLY A 148 -24.88 1.96 9.05
CA GLY A 148 -25.10 0.52 9.08
C GLY A 148 -23.99 -0.32 8.48
N SER A 149 -22.92 0.27 7.94
CA SER A 149 -21.73 -0.46 7.54
C SER A 149 -20.76 -0.64 8.71
N MET A 150 -19.95 -1.70 8.63
CA MET A 150 -18.87 -1.98 9.57
C MET A 150 -17.55 -2.09 8.83
N ARG A 151 -16.48 -1.67 9.49
CA ARG A 151 -15.11 -1.85 9.01
C ARG A 151 -14.27 -2.64 10.00
N ALA A 152 -13.39 -3.49 9.50
CA ALA A 152 -12.34 -4.11 10.29
C ALA A 152 -11.12 -3.18 10.31
N GLU A 153 -10.54 -2.94 11.47
CA GLU A 153 -9.25 -2.26 11.64
C GLU A 153 -8.21 -3.29 12.07
N ILE A 154 -7.05 -3.30 11.41
CA ILE A 154 -5.95 -4.23 11.68
C ILE A 154 -4.65 -3.42 11.72
N ASP A 155 -3.89 -3.52 12.80
CA ASP A 155 -2.58 -2.91 12.86
C ASP A 155 -1.56 -3.82 12.16
N PHE A 156 -0.62 -3.23 11.45
CA PHE A 156 0.49 -3.94 10.84
C PHE A 156 1.82 -3.29 11.22
N GLU A 157 2.86 -4.11 11.37
CA GLU A 157 4.22 -3.67 11.57
C GLU A 157 5.16 -4.56 10.76
N TYR A 158 6.04 -3.93 10.00
CA TYR A 158 7.12 -4.56 9.27
C TYR A 158 8.41 -3.86 9.65
N ASN A 159 9.36 -4.62 10.19
CA ASN A 159 10.64 -4.13 10.66
C ASN A 159 11.75 -5.01 10.09
N ASP A 160 12.36 -4.55 9.01
CA ASP A 160 13.34 -5.30 8.23
C ASP A 160 14.08 -4.33 7.30
N GLN A 161 15.20 -4.74 6.73
CA GLN A 161 15.94 -3.95 5.75
C GLN A 161 15.67 -4.45 4.33
N VAL A 162 14.66 -3.85 3.69
CA VAL A 162 14.41 -4.08 2.26
C VAL A 162 15.19 -3.06 1.47
N THR A 163 16.08 -3.51 0.59
CA THR A 163 16.94 -2.62 -0.20
C THR A 163 16.72 -2.78 -1.70
N LEU A 164 16.70 -1.66 -2.40
CA LEU A 164 16.57 -1.60 -3.86
C LEU A 164 17.68 -0.71 -4.41
N GLY A 165 18.65 -1.35 -5.06
CA GLY A 165 19.71 -0.70 -5.81
C GLY A 165 19.21 -0.28 -7.18
N ILE A 166 19.45 0.99 -7.52
CA ILE A 166 19.03 1.60 -8.76
C ILE A 166 20.20 2.36 -9.37
N GLU A 167 20.41 2.20 -10.67
CA GLU A 167 21.23 3.08 -11.49
C GLU A 167 20.34 3.99 -12.32
N THR A 168 20.66 5.28 -12.33
CA THR A 168 19.97 6.25 -13.18
C THR A 168 20.95 7.31 -13.66
N GLN A 169 20.47 8.18 -14.55
CA GLN A 169 21.25 9.27 -15.10
C GLN A 169 20.60 10.60 -14.68
N LEU A 170 21.36 11.50 -14.07
CA LEU A 170 20.89 12.84 -13.77
C LEU A 170 21.28 13.80 -14.89
N ILE A 171 20.29 14.48 -15.46
CA ILE A 171 20.47 15.47 -16.52
C ILE A 171 20.53 16.85 -15.87
N LEU A 172 21.70 17.47 -15.90
CA LEU A 172 21.97 18.80 -15.37
C LEU A 172 21.54 19.87 -16.37
N ASN A 173 20.69 20.80 -15.94
CA ASN A 173 20.07 21.82 -16.79
C ASN A 173 20.66 23.24 -16.61
N TRP A 174 21.78 23.38 -15.89
CA TRP A 174 22.46 24.64 -15.67
C TRP A 174 23.92 24.55 -16.11
N PRO A 175 24.48 25.52 -16.86
CA PRO A 175 23.92 26.82 -17.29
C PRO A 175 23.10 26.78 -18.60
N ARG A 176 22.96 25.61 -19.24
CA ARG A 176 22.10 25.38 -20.42
C ARG A 176 21.32 24.06 -20.22
N GLN A 177 20.19 23.89 -20.91
CA GLN A 177 19.40 22.65 -20.82
C GLN A 177 20.24 21.44 -21.26
N ALA A 178 20.17 20.34 -20.50
CA ALA A 178 20.96 19.11 -20.71
C ALA A 178 22.48 19.36 -20.88
N PHE A 179 23.03 20.30 -20.12
CA PHE A 179 24.45 20.66 -20.15
C PHE A 179 25.37 19.47 -19.81
N ALA A 180 24.96 18.60 -18.90
CA ALA A 180 25.72 17.41 -18.53
C ALA A 180 24.80 16.26 -18.09
N VAL A 181 25.28 15.03 -18.28
CA VAL A 181 24.61 13.80 -17.82
C VAL A 181 25.54 13.10 -16.84
N LEU A 182 25.05 12.84 -15.63
CA LEU A 182 25.81 12.19 -14.57
C LEU A 182 25.20 10.82 -14.25
N PRO A 183 25.94 9.71 -14.40
CA PRO A 183 25.48 8.42 -13.89
C PRO A 183 25.48 8.43 -12.35
N VAL A 184 24.38 8.00 -11.75
CA VAL A 184 24.21 7.94 -10.30
C VAL A 184 23.65 6.59 -9.91
N SER A 185 24.32 5.93 -8.97
CA SER A 185 23.82 4.75 -8.29
C SER A 185 23.16 5.18 -6.98
N LEU A 186 21.93 4.74 -6.77
CA LEU A 186 21.11 5.00 -5.59
C LEU A 186 20.78 3.66 -4.92
N VAL A 187 20.76 3.65 -3.60
CA VAL A 187 20.26 2.54 -2.79
C VAL A 187 19.09 3.10 -1.98
N LEU A 188 17.90 2.59 -2.29
CA LEU A 188 16.69 2.83 -1.52
C LEU A 188 16.61 1.76 -0.44
N SER A 189 16.26 2.14 0.78
CA SER A 189 16.08 1.20 1.88
C SER A 189 14.81 1.54 2.66
N VAL A 190 14.00 0.53 2.94
CA VAL A 190 12.88 0.64 3.87
C VAL A 190 13.27 -0.13 5.12
N ALA A 191 13.37 0.55 6.26
CA ALA A 191 13.77 -0.05 7.53
C ALA A 191 12.57 -0.44 8.39
N ARG A 192 11.54 0.41 8.37
CA ARG A 192 10.34 0.24 9.18
C ARG A 192 9.13 0.76 8.43
N PHE A 193 8.07 -0.05 8.44
CA PHE A 193 6.77 0.35 7.93
C PHE A 193 5.69 -0.17 8.87
N SER A 194 4.90 0.72 9.45
CA SER A 194 3.82 0.35 10.36
C SER A 194 2.63 1.29 10.21
N GLY A 195 1.44 0.80 10.53
CA GLY A 195 0.23 1.60 10.50
C GLY A 195 -1.00 0.77 10.82
N THR A 196 -2.17 1.35 10.59
CA THR A 196 -3.46 0.66 10.73
C THR A 196 -4.13 0.59 9.36
N LEU A 197 -4.46 -0.62 8.93
CA LEU A 197 -5.29 -0.90 7.76
C LEU A 197 -6.76 -0.97 8.16
N THR A 198 -7.62 -0.53 7.26
CA THR A 198 -9.07 -0.69 7.37
C THR A 198 -9.57 -1.52 6.21
N ILE A 199 -10.46 -2.47 6.48
CA ILE A 199 -11.13 -3.29 5.46
C ILE A 199 -12.62 -3.12 5.64
N GLU A 200 -13.33 -2.77 4.58
CA GLU A 200 -14.77 -2.54 4.59
C GLU A 200 -15.41 -3.21 3.38
N LEU A 201 -16.62 -3.75 3.56
CA LEU A 201 -17.42 -4.21 2.44
C LEU A 201 -18.24 -3.03 1.91
N MET A 202 -18.04 -2.66 0.65
CA MET A 202 -18.81 -1.59 0.04
C MET A 202 -20.24 -2.07 -0.23
N ASN A 203 -21.21 -1.33 0.29
CA ASN A 203 -22.59 -1.56 -0.09
C ASN A 203 -22.82 -1.03 -1.51
N PRO A 204 -23.53 -1.80 -2.35
CA PRO A 204 -24.00 -1.24 -3.59
C PRO A 204 -25.04 -0.14 -3.33
N PRO A 205 -25.16 0.86 -4.20
CA PRO A 205 -26.16 1.90 -4.05
C PRO A 205 -27.56 1.27 -3.94
N GLU A 206 -28.35 1.74 -2.98
CA GLU A 206 -29.73 1.29 -2.80
C GLU A 206 -30.56 1.64 -4.05
N THR A 207 -30.76 0.67 -4.93
CA THR A 207 -31.67 0.82 -6.08
C THR A 207 -33.03 0.25 -5.72
N THR A 208 -34.09 1.06 -5.90
CA THR A 208 -35.50 0.69 -5.64
C THR A 208 -36.04 -0.45 -6.51
N THR A 209 -35.30 -0.88 -7.53
CA THR A 209 -35.63 -1.98 -8.44
C THR A 209 -34.71 -3.17 -8.20
N LYS A 210 -35.27 -4.37 -8.08
CA LYS A 210 -34.47 -5.62 -8.03
C LYS A 210 -33.58 -5.66 -9.29
N PRO A 211 -32.25 -5.63 -9.16
CA PRO A 211 -31.39 -5.54 -10.33
C PRO A 211 -31.49 -6.85 -11.13
N LYS A 212 -31.60 -6.71 -12.45
CA LYS A 212 -31.63 -7.85 -13.40
C LYS A 212 -30.29 -8.59 -13.49
N ILE A 213 -29.22 -8.01 -12.94
CA ILE A 213 -27.85 -8.52 -12.95
C ILE A 213 -27.40 -8.65 -11.49
N PRO A 214 -26.66 -9.71 -11.10
CA PRO A 214 -26.09 -9.83 -9.77
C PRO A 214 -25.26 -8.60 -9.44
N ILE A 215 -25.51 -8.00 -8.27
CA ILE A 215 -24.78 -6.80 -7.87
C ILE A 215 -23.35 -7.18 -7.53
N GLU A 216 -22.40 -6.55 -8.21
CA GLU A 216 -20.98 -6.74 -7.92
C GLU A 216 -20.64 -6.18 -6.54
N ARG A 217 -20.00 -7.01 -5.71
CA ARG A 217 -19.54 -6.62 -4.37
C ARG A 217 -18.06 -6.31 -4.41
N TYR A 218 -17.68 -5.27 -3.67
CA TYR A 218 -16.30 -4.81 -3.59
C TYR A 218 -15.87 -4.69 -2.13
N ILE A 219 -14.65 -5.14 -1.85
CA ILE A 219 -13.97 -4.88 -0.59
C ILE A 219 -13.12 -3.62 -0.79
N ALA A 220 -13.33 -2.62 0.06
CA ALA A 220 -12.50 -1.44 0.18
C ALA A 220 -11.39 -1.70 1.21
N ILE A 221 -10.13 -1.50 0.82
CA ILE A 221 -8.99 -1.56 1.74
C ILE A 221 -8.34 -0.17 1.77
N SER A 222 -8.19 0.41 2.97
CA SER A 222 -7.54 1.70 3.17
C SER A 222 -6.57 1.65 4.35
N SER A 223 -5.81 2.71 4.58
CA SER A 223 -4.97 2.89 5.77
C SER A 223 -5.18 4.26 6.38
N TYR A 224 -4.91 4.39 7.68
CA TYR A 224 -4.89 5.69 8.32
C TYR A 224 -3.64 6.51 8.00
N SER A 225 -3.77 7.82 8.21
CA SER A 225 -2.73 8.81 7.94
C SER A 225 -1.60 8.81 8.97
N ASP A 226 -1.76 8.12 10.11
CA ASP A 226 -0.80 7.99 11.22
C ASP A 226 0.23 6.86 11.02
N PHE A 227 0.50 6.48 9.77
CA PHE A 227 1.51 5.47 9.44
C PHE A 227 2.95 5.99 9.63
N ILE A 228 3.83 5.07 10.00
CA ILE A 228 5.29 5.26 10.07
C ILE A 228 5.88 4.58 8.85
N LEU A 229 6.65 5.32 8.06
CA LEU A 229 7.37 4.83 6.90
C LEU A 229 8.77 5.42 6.92
N ASP A 230 9.73 4.62 7.40
CA ASP A 230 11.14 4.99 7.48
C ASP A 230 11.85 4.56 6.19
N LEU A 231 12.06 5.55 5.33
CA LEU A 231 12.69 5.44 4.02
C LEU A 231 14.05 6.11 4.06
N GLN A 232 15.07 5.40 3.62
CA GLN A 232 16.42 5.91 3.47
C GLN A 232 16.84 5.85 2.01
N VAL A 233 17.47 6.91 1.52
CA VAL A 233 18.03 6.95 0.16
C VAL A 233 19.50 7.32 0.27
N GLN A 234 20.36 6.40 -0.10
CA GLN A 234 21.80 6.59 -0.13
C GLN A 234 22.27 6.69 -1.58
N SER A 235 23.13 7.65 -1.89
CA SER A 235 23.73 7.78 -3.22
C SER A 235 25.16 7.28 -3.18
N LEU A 236 25.45 6.28 -4.01
CA LEU A 236 26.79 5.74 -4.24
C LEU A 236 27.43 6.53 -5.39
N ILE A 237 27.96 7.71 -5.07
CA ILE A 237 28.75 8.52 -6.00
C ILE A 237 30.20 8.53 -5.54
N GLY A 238 31.14 8.34 -6.48
CA GLY A 238 32.58 8.35 -6.19
C GLY A 238 33.04 9.65 -5.51
N SER A 239 34.08 9.56 -4.69
CA SER A 239 34.60 10.58 -3.76
C SER A 239 34.93 11.98 -4.31
N LYS A 240 34.78 12.23 -5.62
CA LYS A 240 35.25 13.45 -6.29
C LYS A 240 34.18 14.46 -6.68
N THR A 241 32.89 14.16 -6.53
CA THR A 241 31.82 15.10 -6.90
C THR A 241 30.95 15.43 -5.70
N LYS A 242 31.36 16.43 -4.90
CA LYS A 242 30.49 17.10 -3.93
C LYS A 242 29.43 17.89 -4.69
N LEU A 243 28.31 17.24 -5.01
CA LEU A 243 27.16 17.89 -5.63
C LEU A 243 26.20 18.34 -4.54
N GLU A 244 25.94 19.64 -4.47
CA GLU A 244 25.01 20.26 -3.52
C GLU A 244 23.55 19.78 -3.70
N ASP A 245 23.24 19.15 -4.84
CA ASP A 245 21.87 18.75 -5.20
C ASP A 245 21.51 17.30 -4.81
N ILE A 246 22.43 16.51 -4.25
CA ILE A 246 22.16 15.13 -3.83
C ILE A 246 21.15 15.08 -2.67
N PRO A 247 21.28 15.88 -1.59
CA PRO A 247 20.29 15.86 -0.50
C PRO A 247 18.88 16.21 -0.99
N LYS A 248 18.76 17.18 -1.92
CA LYS A 248 17.48 17.56 -2.51
C LYS A 248 16.85 16.42 -3.31
N LEU A 249 17.66 15.63 -4.01
CA LEU A 249 17.19 14.46 -4.76
C LEU A 249 16.69 13.36 -3.82
N THR A 250 17.45 13.05 -2.77
CA THR A 250 17.06 12.10 -1.72
C THR A 250 15.72 12.48 -1.09
N ASP A 251 15.58 13.74 -0.65
CA ASP A 251 14.35 14.25 -0.05
C ASP A 251 13.17 14.20 -1.03
N LEU A 252 13.41 14.52 -2.31
CA LEU A 252 12.39 14.46 -3.34
C LEU A 252 11.90 13.03 -3.57
N ILE A 253 12.81 12.06 -3.65
CA ILE A 253 12.46 10.65 -3.84
C ILE A 253 11.67 10.15 -2.63
N GLN A 254 12.15 10.42 -1.42
CA GLN A 254 11.46 10.03 -0.19
C GLN A 254 10.07 10.66 -0.09
N THR A 255 9.95 11.96 -0.38
CA THR A 255 8.67 12.69 -0.39
C THR A 255 7.71 12.11 -1.43
N LYS A 256 8.21 11.78 -2.62
CA LYS A 256 7.40 11.21 -3.71
C LYS A 256 6.88 9.82 -3.33
N LEU A 257 7.71 8.96 -2.76
CA LEU A 257 7.31 7.63 -2.29
C LEU A 257 6.26 7.71 -1.18
N ARG A 258 6.45 8.61 -0.22
CA ARG A 258 5.48 8.83 0.85
C ARG A 258 4.14 9.35 0.32
N ASN A 259 4.17 10.35 -0.56
CA ASN A 259 2.94 10.92 -1.15
C ASN A 259 2.19 9.91 -2.00
N MET A 260 2.89 9.03 -2.71
CA MET A 260 2.27 7.96 -3.48
C MET A 260 1.47 7.00 -2.58
N TYR A 261 1.99 6.64 -1.40
CA TYR A 261 1.25 5.84 -0.44
C TYR A 261 -0.03 6.56 0.04
N ILE A 262 0.11 7.85 0.38
CA ILE A 262 -1.01 8.69 0.82
C ILE A 262 -2.10 8.76 -0.26
N ASP A 263 -1.72 9.05 -1.49
CA ASP A 263 -2.65 9.28 -2.59
C ASP A 263 -3.40 8.01 -3.05
N LYS A 264 -2.99 6.82 -2.60
CA LYS A 264 -3.50 5.53 -3.10
C LYS A 264 -4.17 4.66 -2.06
N LEU A 265 -3.70 4.70 -0.83
CA LEU A 265 -4.20 3.82 0.23
C LEU A 265 -4.64 4.58 1.47
N VAL A 266 -4.16 5.81 1.70
CA VAL A 266 -4.58 6.56 2.89
C VAL A 266 -5.98 7.13 2.69
N TYR A 267 -6.84 6.90 3.68
CA TYR A 267 -8.20 7.44 3.72
C TYR A 267 -8.22 8.94 3.36
N PRO A 268 -9.13 9.42 2.49
CA PRO A 268 -10.35 8.75 2.01
C PRO A 268 -10.15 7.87 0.77
N GLN A 269 -8.91 7.66 0.31
CA GLN A 269 -8.64 6.77 -0.80
C GLN A 269 -8.58 5.31 -0.36
N PHE A 270 -8.96 4.37 -1.24
CA PHE A 270 -8.96 2.95 -0.94
C PHE A 270 -8.73 2.09 -2.19
N LEU A 271 -8.19 0.88 -1.99
CA LEU A 271 -8.18 -0.20 -2.97
C LEU A 271 -9.58 -0.78 -3.09
N LYS A 272 -10.04 -1.01 -4.32
CA LYS A 272 -11.26 -1.79 -4.58
C LYS A 272 -10.88 -3.19 -5.04
N VAL A 273 -11.22 -4.19 -4.25
CA VAL A 273 -11.05 -5.61 -4.62
C VAL A 273 -12.42 -6.20 -4.93
N LYS A 274 -12.61 -6.70 -6.15
CA LYS A 274 -13.87 -7.36 -6.54
C LYS A 274 -13.98 -8.71 -5.82
N VAL A 275 -15.11 -8.93 -5.16
CA VAL A 275 -15.42 -10.22 -4.56
C VAL A 275 -15.84 -11.19 -5.68
N PRO A 276 -15.23 -12.38 -5.78
CA PRO A 276 -15.64 -13.38 -6.77
C PRO A 276 -17.07 -13.84 -6.52
N ASN A 277 -17.79 -14.17 -7.60
CA ASN A 277 -19.14 -14.71 -7.55
C ASN A 277 -19.18 -16.17 -7.14
#